data_AF-U5D643-F1
#
_entry.id   AF-U5D643-F1
#
_cell.length_a   1.000
_cell.length_b   1.000
_cell.length_c   1.000
_cell.angle_alpha   90.00
_cell.angle_beta   90.00
_cell.angle_gamma   90.00
#
_symmetry.space_group_name_H-M   'P 1'
#
loop_
_entity.id
_entity.type
_entity.pdbx_description
1 polymer ?
#
loop_
_entity_poly.entity_id
_entity_poly.type
_entity_poly.pdbx_seq_one_letter_code
_entity_poly.pdbx_strand_id
1 'polypeptide(L)' 'DDTLTGHASSVDIATKENLENLVMIGSDLLKKPVSRLNMETGLFEPVEGEGTNEQALT' A
#
# COMPACT_ATOMS: atom_id res chain seq x y z
N ASP A 1 4.66 4.58 3.90
CA ASP A 1 3.58 5.55 3.65
C ASP A 1 2.22 4.88 3.73
N ASP A 2 1.56 5.08 4.86
CA ASP A 2 0.13 4.86 4.99
C ASP A 2 -0.59 6.00 4.25
N THR A 3 -0.96 5.75 3.01
CA THR A 3 -1.63 6.73 2.14
C THR A 3 -3.15 6.66 2.20
N LEU A 4 -3.71 5.67 2.92
CA LEU A 4 -5.14 5.58 3.17
C LEU A 4 -5.52 6.59 4.25
N THR A 5 -5.94 7.77 3.81
CA THR A 5 -6.35 8.88 4.70
C THR A 5 -7.71 9.43 4.27
N GLY A 6 -8.41 10.12 5.18
CA GLY A 6 -9.72 10.72 4.90
C GLY A 6 -10.76 9.68 4.48
N HIS A 7 -11.44 9.92 3.35
CA HIS A 7 -12.44 8.98 2.84
C HIS A 7 -11.84 7.64 2.39
N ALA A 8 -10.58 7.62 1.95
CA ALA A 8 -9.90 6.39 1.54
C ALA A 8 -9.59 5.46 2.72
N SER A 9 -9.56 5.97 3.96
CA SER A 9 -9.48 5.13 5.16
C SER A 9 -10.82 4.55 5.62
N SER A 10 -11.94 4.95 5.00
CA SER A 10 -13.29 4.51 5.38
C SER A 10 -13.76 3.35 4.51
N VAL A 11 -14.29 2.30 5.13
CA VAL A 11 -14.79 1.10 4.43
C VAL A 11 -16.24 1.20 3.97
N ASP A 12 -16.98 2.21 4.43
CA ASP A 12 -18.41 2.46 4.19
C ASP A 12 -18.68 3.55 3.14
N ILE A 13 -17.65 4.29 2.70
CA ILE A 13 -17.77 5.37 1.72
C ILE A 13 -17.50 4.83 0.32
N ALA A 14 -18.54 4.30 -0.31
CA ALA A 14 -18.50 3.71 -1.66
C ALA A 14 -18.86 4.72 -2.78
N THR A 15 -18.46 5.99 -2.63
CA THR A 15 -18.62 6.96 -3.73
C THR A 15 -17.68 6.59 -4.88
N LYS A 16 -18.09 6.88 -6.12
CA LYS A 16 -17.27 6.60 -7.31
C LYS A 16 -15.86 7.17 -7.19
N GLU A 17 -15.75 8.41 -6.74
CA GLU A 17 -14.48 9.10 -6.52
C GLU A 17 -13.59 8.37 -5.49
N ASN A 18 -14.17 7.93 -4.37
CA ASN A 18 -13.39 7.23 -3.35
C ASN A 18 -12.86 5.88 -3.87
N LEU A 19 -13.68 5.15 -4.62
CA LEU A 19 -13.28 3.89 -5.24
C LEU A 19 -12.17 4.09 -6.29
N GLU A 20 -12.25 5.12 -7.11
CA GLU A 20 -11.20 5.48 -8.08
C GLU A 20 -9.89 5.85 -7.37
N ASN A 21 -9.97 6.62 -6.28
CA ASN A 21 -8.81 6.95 -5.45
C ASN A 21 -8.17 5.71 -4.81
N LEU A 22 -8.98 4.76 -4.31
CA LEU A 22 -8.47 3.51 -3.74
C LEU A 22 -7.74 2.65 -4.80
N VAL A 23 -8.23 2.60 -6.03
CA VAL A 23 -7.56 1.90 -7.14
C VAL A 23 -6.20 2.54 -7.45
N MET A 24 -6.13 3.86 -7.50
CA MET A 24 -4.89 4.60 -7.74
C MET A 24 -3.88 4.35 -6.61
N ILE A 25 -4.31 4.44 -5.35
CA ILE A 25 -3.47 4.16 -4.18
C ILE A 25 -2.93 2.72 -4.24
N GLY A 26 -3.78 1.74 -4.55
CA GLY A 26 -3.37 0.34 -4.70
C GLY A 26 -2.34 0.14 -5.83
N SER A 27 -2.56 0.79 -6.97
CA SER A 27 -1.65 0.73 -8.12
C SER A 27 -0.28 1.32 -7.82
N ASP A 28 -0.22 2.40 -7.04
CA ASP A 28 1.04 2.98 -6.60
C ASP A 28 1.73 2.13 -5.53
N LEU A 29 0.96 1.49 -4.64
CA LEU A 29 1.49 0.57 -3.64
C LEU A 29 2.13 -0.67 -4.28
N LEU A 30 1.56 -1.19 -5.37
CA LEU A 30 2.11 -2.31 -6.12
C LEU A 30 3.51 -2.03 -6.69
N LYS A 31 3.79 -0.78 -7.08
CA LYS A 31 5.10 -0.36 -7.61
C LYS A 31 6.15 -0.14 -6.52
N LYS A 32 5.74 -0.01 -5.25
CA LYS A 32 6.69 0.15 -4.13
C LYS A 32 7.47 -1.14 -3.88
N PRO A 33 8.70 -1.04 -3.33
CA PRO A 33 9.48 -2.20 -2.97
C PRO A 33 8.76 -3.04 -1.91
N VAL A 34 8.99 -4.35 -1.95
CA VAL A 34 8.56 -5.26 -0.88
C VAL A 34 9.07 -4.74 0.46
N SER A 35 8.20 -4.70 1.46
CA SER A 35 8.55 -4.27 2.82
C SER A 35 8.17 -5.33 3.84
N ARG A 36 8.99 -5.49 4.89
CA ARG A 36 8.75 -6.42 6.00
C ARG A 36 8.77 -5.69 7.32
N LEU A 37 8.02 -6.22 8.29
CA LEU A 37 8.05 -5.72 9.65
C LEU A 37 9.40 -6.04 10.27
N ASN A 38 10.17 -5.01 10.59
CA ASN A 38 11.34 -5.12 11.41
C ASN A 38 10.89 -5.23 12.88
N MET A 39 11.18 -6.36 13.54
CA MET A 39 10.74 -6.61 14.92
C MET A 39 11.49 -5.78 15.97
N GLU A 40 12.65 -5.21 15.63
CA GLU A 40 13.42 -4.35 16.52
C GLU A 40 12.88 -2.92 16.51
N THR A 41 12.57 -2.38 15.33
CA THR A 41 12.07 -1.01 15.17
C THR A 41 10.54 -0.92 15.23
N GLY A 42 9.85 -2.04 14.99
CA GLY A 42 8.39 -2.11 14.88
C GLY A 42 7.84 -1.47 13.60
N LEU A 43 8.71 -1.13 12.64
CA LEU A 43 8.33 -0.46 11.40
C LEU A 43 8.42 -1.40 10.20
N PHE A 44 7.65 -1.09 9.16
CA PHE A 44 7.80 -1.74 7.86
C PHE A 44 8.95 -1.12 7.09
N GLU A 45 9.95 -1.92 6.77
CA GLU A 45 11.17 -1.51 6.08
C GLU A 45 11.29 -2.25 4.74
N PRO A 46 11.73 -1.57 3.67
CA PRO A 46 11.91 -2.19 2.37
C PRO A 46 13.00 -3.28 2.43
N VAL A 47 12.75 -4.40 1.77
CA VAL A 47 13.69 -5.52 1.67
C VAL A 47 14.49 -5.38 0.38
N GLU A 48 15.80 -5.16 0.50
CA GLU A 48 16.67 -5.09 -0.66
C GLU A 48 16.70 -6.42 -1.42
N GLY A 49 16.56 -6.35 -2.74
CA GLY A 49 16.65 -7.52 -3.63
C GLY A 49 15.35 -8.28 -3.88
N GLU A 50 14.26 -8.00 -3.15
CA GLU A 50 12.96 -8.68 -3.34
C GLU A 50 12.03 -8.02 -4.39
N GLY A 51 12.47 -6.93 -5.01
CA GLY A 51 11.72 -6.27 -6.08
C GLY A 51 10.49 -5.51 -5.56
N THR A 52 9.45 -5.41 -6.38
CA THR A 52 8.21 -4.67 -6.05
C THR A 52 7.12 -5.57 -5.50
N ASN A 53 6.13 -4.97 -4.84
CA ASN A 53 4.95 -5.69 -4.35
C ASN A 53 4.18 -6.39 -5.49
N GLU A 54 4.12 -5.79 -6.68
CA GLU A 54 3.53 -6.41 -7.87
C GLU A 54 4.21 -7.73 -8.24
N GLN A 55 5.54 -7.75 -8.23
CA GLN A 55 6.33 -8.93 -8.55
C GLN A 55 6.16 -10.04 -7.50
N ALA A 56 6.00 -9.68 -6.23
CA ALA A 56 5.81 -10.63 -5.13
C ALA A 56 4.41 -11.26 -5.09
N LEU A 57 3.41 -10.64 -5.75
CA LEU A 57 2.02 -11.12 -5.82
C LEU A 57 1.72 -11.95 -7.08
N THR A 58 2.72 -12.13 -7.96
CA THR A 58 2.64 -12.96 -9.17
C THR A 58 3.17 -14.36 -8.90
#